data_AF-A0A924TYK0-F1
#
_entry.id   AF-A0A924TYK0-F1
#
_cell.length_a   1.000
_cell.length_b   1.000
_cell.length_c   1.000
_cell.angle_alpha   90.00
_cell.angle_beta   90.00
_cell.angle_gamma   90.00
#
_symmetry.space_group_name_H-M   'P 1'
#
loop_
_entity.id
_entity.type
_entity.pdbx_description
1 polymer ?
#
loop_
_entity_poly.entity_id
_entity_poly.type
_entity_poly.pdbx_seq_one_letter_code
_entity_poly.pdbx_strand_id
1 'polypeptide(L)' 'VIAGVATHSVVESTVRHAADVGFDVWVAADACAAADPAVHAASLASLQLIATVATVEACLAA' A
#
# COMPACT_ATOMS: atom_id res chain seq x y z
N VAL A 1 8.92 -0.85 -2.47
CA VAL A 1 8.06 0.25 -1.97
C VAL A 1 7.10 0.69 -3.06
N ILE A 2 5.80 0.79 -2.76
CA ILE A 2 4.73 1.19 -3.68
C ILE A 2 3.97 2.37 -3.06
N ALA A 3 3.59 3.35 -3.90
CA ALA A 3 2.78 4.51 -3.55
C ALA A 3 1.90 4.92 -4.75
N GLY A 4 0.87 5.74 -4.54
CA GLY A 4 0.07 6.31 -5.62
C GLY A 4 -1.45 6.36 -5.39
N VAL A 5 -2.19 6.57 -6.48
CA VAL A 5 -3.66 6.74 -6.46
C VAL A 5 -4.28 5.89 -7.58
N ALA A 6 -5.39 5.17 -7.37
CA ALA A 6 -6.15 5.06 -6.12
C ALA A 6 -5.70 3.87 -5.25
N THR A 7 -5.68 4.06 -3.92
CA THR A 7 -5.24 3.05 -2.93
C THR A 7 -5.95 1.71 -3.10
N HIS A 8 -7.27 1.73 -3.16
CA HIS A 8 -8.13 0.54 -3.28
C HIS A 8 -8.21 -0.05 -4.70
N SER A 9 -7.47 0.51 -5.66
CA SER A 9 -7.52 0.11 -7.06
C SER A 9 -6.12 -0.27 -7.54
N VAL A 10 -5.48 0.57 -8.35
CA VAL A 10 -4.18 0.25 -8.96
C VAL A 10 -3.08 -0.01 -7.94
N VAL A 11 -3.08 0.68 -6.80
CA VAL A 11 -2.08 0.44 -5.73
C VAL A 11 -2.30 -0.93 -5.12
N GLU A 12 -3.51 -1.22 -4.60
CA GLU A 12 -3.83 -2.50 -3.99
C GLU A 12 -3.63 -3.68 -4.94
N SER A 13 -4.08 -3.57 -6.20
CA SER A 13 -3.87 -4.61 -7.22
C SER A 13 -2.38 -4.88 -7.46
N THR A 14 -1.57 -3.82 -7.54
CA THR A 14 -0.11 -3.95 -7.73
C THR A 14 0.56 -4.56 -6.50
N VAL A 15 0.15 -4.17 -5.30
CA VAL A 15 0.68 -4.71 -4.04
C VAL A 15 0.36 -6.19 -3.92
N ARG A 16 -0.88 -6.60 -4.20
CA ARG A 16 -1.30 -8.01 -4.21
C ARG A 16 -0.47 -8.82 -5.20
N HIS A 17 -0.36 -8.34 -6.43
CA HIS A 17 0.45 -9.03 -7.44
C HIS A 17 1.93 -9.14 -7.03
N ALA A 18 2.52 -8.07 -6.50
CA ALA A 18 3.92 -8.08 -6.05
C ALA A 18 4.14 -9.09 -4.91
N ALA A 19 3.21 -9.17 -3.95
CA ALA A 19 3.26 -10.16 -2.88
C ALA A 19 3.12 -11.59 -3.44
N ASP A 20 2.18 -11.82 -4.36
CA ASP A 20 1.94 -13.14 -4.97
C ASP A 20 3.17 -13.66 -5.74
N VAL A 21 3.95 -12.79 -6.38
CA VAL A 21 5.18 -13.17 -7.10
C VAL A 21 6.44 -13.16 -6.21
N GLY A 22 6.28 -12.97 -4.90
CA GLY A 22 7.34 -13.18 -3.91
C GLY A 22 8.24 -11.98 -3.61
N PHE A 23 7.83 -10.75 -3.94
CA PHE A 23 8.55 -9.57 -3.48
C PHE A 23 8.29 -9.29 -1.99
N ASP A 24 9.28 -8.72 -1.30
CA ASP A 24 9.05 -8.04 -0.02
C ASP A 24 8.41 -6.67 -0.29
N VAL A 25 7.14 -6.52 0.08
CA VAL A 25 6.32 -5.38 -0.33
C VAL A 25 6.12 -4.40 0.82
N TRP A 26 6.42 -3.14 0.53
CA TRP A 26 6.19 -2.00 1.41
C TRP A 26 5.25 -1.01 0.73
N VAL A 27 4.26 -0.51 1.46
CA VAL A 27 3.32 0.52 1.02
C VAL A 27 3.58 1.80 1.81
N ALA A 28 3.93 2.88 1.11
CA ALA A 28 4.06 4.20 1.71
C ALA A 28 2.67 4.85 1.83
N ALA A 29 2.02 4.66 2.99
CA ALA A 29 0.61 4.96 3.22
C ALA A 29 0.26 6.45 3.04
N ASP A 30 1.11 7.33 3.54
CA ASP A 30 1.01 8.79 3.43
C ASP A 30 1.33 9.34 2.04
N ALA A 31 1.84 8.49 1.13
CA ALA A 31 1.96 8.78 -0.30
C ALA A 31 0.89 8.06 -1.15
N CYS A 32 -0.15 7.53 -0.52
CA CYS A 32 -1.30 6.93 -1.17
C CYS A 32 -2.57 7.75 -0.94
N ALA A 33 -3.52 7.72 -1.89
CA ALA A 33 -4.83 8.32 -1.67
C ALA A 33 -5.95 7.57 -2.42
N ALA A 34 -7.18 7.71 -1.93
CA ALA A 34 -8.41 7.39 -2.66
C ALA A 34 -9.43 8.52 -2.46
N ALA A 35 -10.44 8.58 -3.31
CA ALA A 35 -11.47 9.64 -3.26
C ALA A 35 -12.25 9.64 -1.93
N ASP A 36 -12.55 8.45 -1.40
CA ASP A 36 -13.17 8.28 -0.08
C ASP A 36 -12.10 7.85 0.94
N PRO A 37 -11.86 8.64 2.01
CA PRO A 37 -10.93 8.29 3.09
C PRO A 37 -11.25 6.96 3.77
N ALA A 38 -12.53 6.57 3.90
CA ALA A 38 -12.92 5.30 4.51
C ALA A 38 -12.48 4.12 3.62
N VAL A 39 -12.63 4.26 2.30
CA VAL A 39 -12.17 3.25 1.33
C VAL A 39 -10.64 3.16 1.30
N HIS A 40 -9.95 4.30 1.39
CA HIS A 40 -8.48 4.34 1.55
C HIS A 40 -8.03 3.55 2.79
N ALA A 41 -8.63 3.82 3.96
CA ALA A 41 -8.28 3.16 5.20
C ALA A 41 -8.59 1.64 5.17
N ALA A 42 -9.73 1.25 4.61
CA ALA A 42 -10.11 -0.16 4.49
C ALA A 42 -9.14 -0.96 3.58
N SER A 43 -8.70 -0.34 2.48
CA SER A 43 -7.69 -0.92 1.59
C SER A 43 -6.34 -1.09 2.30
N LEU A 44 -5.84 -0.05 2.98
CA LEU A 44 -4.60 -0.14 3.74
C LEU A 44 -4.65 -1.23 4.83
N ALA A 45 -5.76 -1.34 5.56
CA ALA A 45 -5.95 -2.41 6.55
C ALA A 45 -5.92 -3.81 5.92
N SER A 46 -6.49 -3.97 4.72
CA SER A 46 -6.44 -5.23 3.98
C SER A 46 -5.01 -5.57 3.52
N LEU A 47 -4.24 -4.55 3.11
CA LEU A 47 -2.86 -4.72 2.64
C LEU A 47 -1.88 -5.11 3.75
N GLN A 48 -2.15 -4.78 5.02
CA GLN A 48 -1.33 -5.20 6.16
C GLN A 48 -1.20 -6.73 6.32
N LEU A 49 -2.09 -7.51 5.71
CA LEU A 49 -2.02 -8.97 5.72
C LEU A 49 -0.90 -9.52 4.84
N ILE A 50 -0.43 -8.75 3.86
CA ILE A 50 0.48 -9.22 2.80
C ILE A 50 1.63 -8.25 2.49
N ALA A 51 1.66 -7.07 3.11
CA ALA A 51 2.69 -6.04 2.90
C ALA A 51 2.90 -5.22 4.18
N THR A 52 4.09 -4.64 4.31
CA THR A 52 4.38 -3.67 5.37
C THR A 52 3.79 -2.32 4.99
N VAL A 53 2.81 -1.83 5.75
CA VAL A 53 2.22 -0.50 5.56
C VAL A 53 2.90 0.48 6.52
N ALA A 54 3.59 1.47 5.97
CA ALA A 54 4.41 2.42 6.74
C ALA A 54 4.34 3.83 6.15
N THR A 55 4.93 4.82 6.82
CA THR A 55 5.11 6.15 6.24
C THR A 55 6.24 6.16 5.20
N VAL A 56 6.28 7.16 4.32
CA VAL A 56 7.40 7.37 3.38
C VAL A 56 8.73 7.42 4.13
N GLU A 57 8.77 8.14 5.26
CA GLU A 57 9.97 8.25 6.09
C GLU A 57 10.45 6.88 6.57
N ALA A 58 9.54 6.06 7.11
CA ALA A 58 9.88 4.71 7.56
C ALA A 58 10.33 3.80 6.40
N CYS A 59 9.75 3.95 5.21
CA CYS A 59 10.16 3.20 4.02
C CYS A 59 11.56 3.59 3.52
N LEU A 60 11.99 4.83 3.72
CA LEU A 60 13.32 5.31 3.33
C LEU A 60 14.42 4.94 4.33
N ALA A 61 14.03 4.62 5.57
CA ALA A 61 14.95 4.25 6.64
C ALA A 61 15.22 2.73 6.73
N ALA A 62 14.48 1.91 5.99
CA ALA A 62 14.60 0.46 5.90
C ALA A 62 15.63 0.04 4.84
#